data_AF-A0A3D2RET8-F1
#
_entry.id   AF-A0A3D2RET8-F1
#
_cell.length_a   1.000
_cell.length_b   1.000
_cell.length_c   1.000
_cell.angle_alpha   90.00
_cell.angle_beta   90.00
_cell.angle_gamma   90.00
#
_symmetry.space_group_name_H-M   'P 1'
#
loop_
_entity.id
_entity.type
_entity.pdbx_description
1 polymer ?
#
loop_
_entity_poly.entity_id
_entity_poly.type
_entity_poly.pdbx_seq_one_letter_code
_entity_poly.pdbx_strand_id
1 'polypeptide(L)'
;MENLHLAFNPALITVVFAFLFVDLFDTMGTLVGLSQRSGFLDHQGRLPRANRTLLADSLGTVGGALFGTSPVTTYIESASGIAEGARTGLSSVVVAVLFLVSLFLTPLIEAIPVFATAPALIVVGVLMASSVTRIHWDDMSDAVPAFMTILVMPLTFSIAHGVAAGIVTYPIVKRLSGKGNDVHILIDVLAVVFIGRYIFLAP
;
A
#
# COMPACT_ATOMS: atom_id res chain seq x y z
N MET A 1 2.38 24.90 -18.91
CA MET A 1 2.14 23.72 -19.77
C MET A 1 3.40 23.31 -20.56
N GLU A 2 4.60 23.56 -20.03
CA GLU A 2 5.87 23.36 -20.76
C GLU A 2 6.48 21.96 -20.53
N ASN A 3 5.96 21.22 -19.56
CA ASN A 3 6.50 19.93 -19.11
C ASN A 3 5.70 18.71 -19.59
N LEU A 4 4.70 18.87 -20.47
CA LEU A 4 3.86 17.74 -20.89
C LEU A 4 4.64 16.70 -21.70
N HIS A 5 5.71 17.12 -22.38
CA HIS A 5 6.63 16.22 -23.08
C HIS A 5 7.42 15.30 -22.12
N LEU A 6 7.66 15.75 -20.88
CA LEU A 6 8.25 14.93 -19.82
C LEU A 6 7.28 13.85 -19.31
N ALA A 7 5.97 14.09 -19.39
CA ALA A 7 4.95 13.12 -19.01
C ALA A 7 4.95 11.87 -19.92
N PHE A 8 5.37 12.02 -21.18
CA PHE A 8 5.52 10.93 -22.14
C PHE A 8 6.93 10.33 -22.18
N ASN A 9 7.82 10.71 -21.27
CA ASN A 9 9.13 10.07 -21.17
C ASN A 9 8.95 8.58 -20.80
N PRO A 10 9.52 7.63 -21.56
CA PRO A 10 9.43 6.20 -21.27
C PRO A 10 9.79 5.85 -19.81
N ALA A 11 10.77 6.56 -19.23
CA ALA A 11 11.15 6.38 -17.84
C ALA A 11 10.01 6.76 -16.87
N LEU A 12 9.35 7.90 -17.11
CA LEU A 12 8.29 8.41 -16.26
C LEU A 12 7.01 7.57 -16.38
N ILE A 13 6.67 7.12 -17.59
CA ILE A 13 5.59 6.14 -17.82
C ILE A 13 5.85 4.86 -17.03
N THR A 14 7.07 4.34 -17.06
CA THR A 14 7.38 3.09 -16.35
C THR A 14 7.38 3.26 -14.84
N VAL A 15 7.75 4.43 -14.33
CA VAL A 15 7.63 4.79 -12.91
C VAL A 15 6.17 4.92 -12.49
N VAL A 16 5.35 5.65 -13.25
CA VAL A 16 3.90 5.79 -12.98
C VAL A 16 3.21 4.43 -13.00
N PHE A 17 3.54 3.57 -13.98
CA PHE A 17 3.00 2.22 -14.05
C PHE A 17 3.40 1.38 -12.83
N ALA A 18 4.66 1.42 -12.41
CA ALA A 18 5.09 0.72 -11.19
C ALA A 18 4.36 1.24 -9.95
N PHE A 19 4.26 2.56 -9.79
CA PHE A 19 3.55 3.19 -8.67
C PHE A 19 2.06 2.87 -8.67
N LEU A 20 1.40 2.79 -9.83
CA LEU A 20 -0.01 2.39 -9.93
C LEU A 20 -0.26 1.02 -9.28
N PHE A 21 0.59 0.03 -9.56
CA PHE A 21 0.44 -1.29 -8.95
C PHE A 21 0.78 -1.26 -7.47
N VAL A 22 1.86 -0.57 -7.08
CA VAL A 22 2.24 -0.43 -5.66
C VAL A 22 1.10 0.21 -4.88
N ASP A 23 0.53 1.31 -5.37
CA ASP A 23 -0.60 2.04 -4.77
C ASP A 23 -1.86 1.16 -4.71
N LEU A 24 -2.18 0.45 -5.79
CA LEU A 24 -3.30 -0.49 -5.82
C LEU A 24 -3.16 -1.58 -4.76
N PHE A 25 -1.97 -2.20 -4.64
CA PHE A 25 -1.72 -3.25 -3.65
C PHE A 25 -1.64 -2.70 -2.23
N ASP A 26 -1.13 -1.48 -2.04
CA ASP A 26 -1.08 -0.82 -0.73
C ASP A 26 -2.50 -0.51 -0.24
N THR A 27 -3.32 0.12 -1.09
CA THR A 27 -4.75 0.36 -0.80
C THR A 27 -5.49 -0.95 -0.54
N MET A 28 -5.32 -1.97 -1.37
CA MET A 28 -5.98 -3.26 -1.11
C MET A 28 -5.50 -3.91 0.19
N GLY A 29 -4.19 -3.89 0.47
CA GLY A 29 -3.59 -4.48 1.66
C GLY A 29 -4.07 -3.80 2.93
N THR A 30 -4.04 -2.47 2.97
CA THR A 30 -4.52 -1.66 4.10
C THR A 30 -6.03 -1.82 4.28
N LEU A 31 -6.82 -1.75 3.21
CA LEU A 31 -8.27 -1.95 3.27
C LEU A 31 -8.65 -3.33 3.80
N VAL A 32 -8.03 -4.40 3.31
CA VAL A 32 -8.28 -5.76 3.80
C VAL A 32 -7.82 -5.89 5.25
N GLY A 33 -6.64 -5.37 5.60
CA GLY A 33 -6.12 -5.41 6.97
C GLY A 33 -7.01 -4.70 7.98
N LEU A 34 -7.54 -3.53 7.63
CA LEU A 34 -8.49 -2.78 8.46
C LEU A 34 -9.87 -3.42 8.50
N SER A 35 -10.34 -3.97 7.37
CA SER A 35 -11.64 -4.63 7.28
C SER A 35 -11.68 -5.94 8.06
N GLN A 36 -10.55 -6.63 8.18
CA GLN A 36 -10.39 -7.76 9.10
C GLN A 36 -10.54 -7.34 10.55
N ARG A 37 -10.01 -6.17 10.94
CA ARG A 37 -10.10 -5.66 12.32
C ARG A 37 -11.50 -5.11 12.66
N SER A 38 -12.21 -4.55 11.68
CA SER A 38 -13.57 -4.03 11.88
C SER A 38 -14.68 -5.06 11.71
N GLY A 39 -14.37 -6.28 11.26
CA GLY A 39 -15.36 -7.32 10.99
C GLY A 39 -16.19 -7.07 9.73
N PHE A 40 -15.68 -6.29 8.79
CA PHE A 40 -16.39 -5.96 7.54
C PHE A 40 -16.14 -6.94 6.40
N LEU A 41 -15.24 -7.90 6.55
CA LEU A 41 -15.10 -8.98 5.57
C LEU A 41 -16.29 -9.93 5.61
N ASP A 42 -16.70 -10.44 4.45
CA ASP A 42 -17.72 -11.47 4.36
C ASP A 42 -17.20 -12.83 4.86
N HIS A 43 -18.10 -13.83 4.91
CA HIS A 43 -17.77 -15.20 5.34
C HIS A 43 -16.70 -15.89 4.48
N GLN A 44 -16.41 -15.37 3.28
CA GLN A 44 -15.38 -15.86 2.38
C GLN A 44 -14.09 -15.04 2.48
N GLY A 45 -14.00 -14.10 3.42
CA GLY A 45 -12.84 -13.21 3.60
C GLY A 45 -12.74 -12.13 2.52
N ARG A 46 -13.79 -11.86 1.75
CA ARG A 46 -13.80 -10.84 0.70
C ARG A 46 -14.34 -9.52 1.23
N LEU A 47 -13.82 -8.43 0.69
CA LEU A 47 -14.29 -7.09 1.02
C LEU A 47 -15.60 -6.79 0.26
N PRO A 48 -16.76 -6.66 0.94
CA PRO A 48 -17.99 -6.29 0.27
C PRO A 48 -17.84 -4.91 -0.35
N ARG A 49 -18.33 -4.75 -1.58
CA ARG A 49 -18.30 -3.49 -2.34
C ARG A 49 -16.87 -2.96 -2.58
N ALA A 50 -15.86 -3.82 -2.68
CA ALA A 50 -14.48 -3.45 -2.98
C ALA A 50 -14.35 -2.41 -4.12
N ASN A 51 -15.13 -2.55 -5.20
CA ASN A 51 -15.12 -1.61 -6.32
C ASN A 51 -15.50 -0.17 -5.92
N ARG A 52 -16.45 0.00 -4.98
CA ARG A 52 -16.83 1.33 -4.48
C ARG A 52 -15.74 1.93 -3.59
N THR A 53 -15.07 1.09 -2.80
CA THR A 53 -13.98 1.52 -1.93
C THR A 53 -12.74 1.92 -2.74
N LEU A 54 -12.37 1.12 -3.74
CA LEU A 54 -11.28 1.45 -4.67
C LEU A 54 -11.60 2.69 -5.51
N LEU A 55 -12.87 2.89 -5.90
CA LEU A 55 -13.29 4.12 -6.57
C LEU A 55 -13.15 5.35 -5.67
N ALA A 56 -13.51 5.24 -4.38
CA ALA A 56 -13.34 6.34 -3.43
C ALA A 56 -11.86 6.70 -3.22
N ASP A 57 -10.99 5.69 -3.12
CA ASP A 57 -9.54 5.85 -3.05
C ASP A 57 -8.98 6.53 -4.31
N SER A 58 -9.36 6.04 -5.49
CA SER A 58 -8.93 6.61 -6.78
C SER A 58 -9.38 8.07 -6.94
N LEU A 59 -10.62 8.39 -6.55
CA LEU A 59 -11.13 9.77 -6.57
C LEU A 59 -10.38 10.65 -5.57
N GLY A 60 -10.03 10.11 -4.39
CA GLY A 60 -9.20 10.78 -3.39
C GLY A 60 -7.80 11.09 -3.92
N THR A 61 -7.14 10.10 -4.54
CA THR A 61 -5.81 10.24 -5.13
C THR A 61 -5.79 11.22 -6.30
N VAL A 62 -6.77 11.14 -7.21
CA VAL A 62 -6.90 12.14 -8.30
C VAL A 62 -7.15 13.53 -7.72
N GLY A 63 -8.02 13.65 -6.71
CA GLY A 63 -8.26 14.89 -6.01
C GLY A 63 -6.98 15.46 -5.38
N GLY A 64 -6.23 14.66 -4.63
CA GLY A 64 -4.96 15.06 -4.01
C GLY A 64 -3.89 15.46 -5.04
N ALA A 65 -3.78 14.70 -6.13
CA ALA A 65 -2.85 15.01 -7.21
C ALA A 65 -3.12 16.37 -7.87
N LEU A 66 -4.39 16.81 -7.97
CA LEU A 66 -4.74 18.15 -8.45
C LEU A 66 -4.23 19.27 -7.53
N PHE A 67 -4.06 18.98 -6.24
CA PHE A 67 -3.47 19.88 -5.26
C PHE A 67 -1.95 19.66 -5.07
N GLY A 68 -1.33 18.79 -5.88
CA GLY A 68 0.10 18.52 -5.85
C GLY A 68 0.57 17.63 -4.69
N THR A 69 -0.33 16.86 -4.08
CA THR A 69 0.02 15.94 -2.98
C THR A 69 0.46 14.56 -3.50
N SER A 70 1.04 13.75 -2.62
CA SER A 70 1.23 12.31 -2.88
C SER A 70 -0.12 11.59 -3.04
N PRO A 71 -0.12 10.35 -3.58
CA PRO A 71 -1.30 9.49 -3.55
C PRO A 71 -1.90 9.40 -2.15
N VAL A 72 -3.24 9.40 -2.09
CA VAL A 72 -3.99 9.33 -0.83
C VAL A 72 -4.44 7.90 -0.68
N THR A 73 -4.16 7.29 0.47
CA THR A 73 -4.56 5.90 0.75
C THR A 73 -5.22 5.77 2.12
N THR A 74 -5.75 4.58 2.39
CA THR A 74 -6.32 4.24 3.70
C THR A 74 -5.20 3.98 4.71
N TYR A 75 -5.14 4.81 5.75
CA TYR A 75 -4.13 4.73 6.80
C TYR A 75 -4.42 3.58 7.79
N ILE A 76 -3.40 2.76 8.07
CA ILE A 76 -3.48 1.65 9.03
C ILE A 76 -3.74 2.13 10.46
N GLU A 77 -3.37 3.37 10.77
CA GLU A 77 -3.62 4.08 12.02
C GLU A 77 -5.13 4.21 12.28
N SER A 78 -5.96 4.17 11.24
CA SER A 78 -7.42 4.09 11.36
C SER A 78 -7.88 2.87 12.17
N ALA A 79 -7.03 1.85 12.33
CA ALA A 79 -7.28 0.72 13.23
C ALA A 79 -7.52 1.17 14.68
N SER A 80 -6.86 2.25 15.13
CA SER A 80 -7.06 2.81 16.47
C SER A 80 -8.48 3.36 16.62
N GLY A 81 -8.95 4.15 15.64
CA GLY A 81 -10.34 4.62 15.59
C GLY A 81 -11.34 3.46 15.55
N ILE A 82 -11.06 2.41 14.77
CA ILE A 82 -11.90 1.21 14.69
C ILE A 82 -11.94 0.48 16.05
N ALA A 83 -10.82 0.40 16.77
CA ALA A 83 -10.76 -0.19 18.11
C ALA A 83 -11.61 0.59 19.12
N GLU A 84 -11.62 1.92 19.02
CA GLU A 84 -12.47 2.81 19.83
C GLU A 84 -13.93 2.88 19.36
N GLY A 85 -14.34 2.03 18.40
CA GLY A 85 -15.73 1.91 17.96
C GLY A 85 -16.12 2.72 16.74
N ALA A 86 -15.17 3.32 16.01
CA ALA A 86 -15.45 3.93 14.71
C ALA A 86 -15.98 2.86 13.73
N ARG A 87 -17.19 3.07 13.22
CA ARG A 87 -17.87 2.19 12.25
C ARG A 87 -18.41 2.92 11.04
N THR A 88 -18.37 4.26 11.03
CA THR A 88 -18.84 5.12 9.94
C THR A 88 -17.72 6.04 9.46
N GLY A 89 -17.88 6.60 8.26
CA GLY A 89 -16.95 7.59 7.72
C GLY A 89 -16.92 8.93 8.46
N LEU A 90 -17.81 9.14 9.44
CA LEU A 90 -17.84 10.40 10.21
C LEU A 90 -16.52 10.64 10.95
N SER A 91 -15.89 9.58 11.48
CA SER A 91 -14.57 9.69 12.13
C SER A 91 -13.53 10.23 11.16
N SER A 92 -13.51 9.75 9.91
CA SER A 92 -12.58 10.21 8.88
C SER A 92 -12.84 11.67 8.49
N VAL A 93 -14.12 12.10 8.42
CA VAL A 93 -14.49 13.49 8.15
C VAL A 93 -14.04 14.42 9.29
N VAL A 94 -14.28 14.01 10.54
CA VAL A 94 -13.85 14.79 11.72
C VAL A 94 -12.32 14.93 11.73
N VAL A 95 -11.59 13.84 11.49
CA VAL A 95 -10.12 13.86 11.40
C VAL A 95 -9.67 14.80 10.27
N ALA A 96 -10.28 14.74 9.09
CA ALA A 96 -9.95 15.63 7.97
C ALA A 96 -10.17 17.12 8.31
N VAL A 97 -11.28 17.46 8.98
CA VAL A 97 -11.56 18.83 9.43
C VAL A 97 -10.55 19.28 10.49
N LEU A 98 -10.20 18.42 11.45
CA LEU A 98 -9.20 18.72 12.46
C LEU A 98 -7.81 18.94 11.83
N PHE A 99 -7.43 18.15 10.82
CA PHE A 99 -6.21 18.37 10.05
C PHE A 99 -6.24 19.70 9.28
N LEU A 100 -7.38 20.08 8.71
CA LEU A 100 -7.53 21.38 8.05
C LEU A 100 -7.39 22.54 9.04
N VAL A 101 -7.95 22.41 10.24
CA VAL A 101 -7.77 23.40 11.32
C VAL A 101 -6.31 23.43 11.82
N SER A 102 -5.62 22.29 11.81
CA SER A 102 -4.22 22.21 12.22
C SER A 102 -3.28 23.04 11.33
N LEU A 103 -3.70 23.41 10.11
CA LEU A 103 -2.93 24.32 9.24
C LEU A 103 -2.73 25.71 9.86
N PHE A 104 -3.65 26.19 10.71
CA PHE A 104 -3.44 27.44 11.45
C PHE A 104 -2.40 27.31 12.57
N LEU A 105 -2.13 26.08 13.00
CA LEU A 105 -1.12 25.73 14.00
C LEU A 105 0.23 25.36 13.36
N THR A 106 0.35 25.41 12.02
CA THR A 106 1.62 25.15 11.30
C THR A 106 2.84 25.85 11.92
N PRO A 107 2.82 27.15 12.27
CA PRO A 107 4.01 27.79 12.87
C PRO A 107 4.40 27.21 14.24
N LEU A 108 3.47 26.60 14.97
CA LEU A 108 3.76 25.87 16.20
C LEU A 108 4.34 24.48 15.91
N ILE A 109 3.82 23.81 14.87
CA ILE A 109 4.28 22.47 14.45
C ILE A 109 5.72 22.53 13.91
N GLU A 110 6.05 23.57 13.14
CA GLU A 110 7.41 23.79 12.61
C GLU A 110 8.46 24.04 13.71
N ALA A 111 8.04 24.51 14.89
CA ALA A 111 8.92 24.67 16.04
C ALA A 111 9.28 23.33 16.72
N ILE A 112 8.56 22.25 16.41
CA ILE A 112 8.80 20.93 16.99
C ILE A 112 9.98 20.27 16.27
N PRO A 113 11.03 19.85 16.99
CA PRO A 113 12.15 19.16 16.37
C PRO A 113 11.74 17.83 15.73
N VAL A 114 12.32 17.50 14.57
CA VAL A 114 12.00 16.28 13.82
C VAL A 114 12.24 15.00 14.63
N PHE A 115 13.22 14.99 15.54
CA PHE A 115 13.46 13.83 16.41
C PHE A 115 12.30 13.54 17.39
N ALA A 116 11.43 14.53 17.67
CA ALA A 116 10.30 14.34 18.57
C ALA A 116 9.18 13.50 17.94
N THR A 117 9.11 13.38 16.61
CA THR A 117 8.13 12.54 15.93
C THR A 117 8.59 11.09 15.77
N ALA A 118 9.90 10.83 15.92
CA ALA A 118 10.47 9.49 15.73
C ALA A 118 9.86 8.41 16.66
N PRO A 119 9.65 8.64 17.96
CA PRO A 119 9.02 7.63 18.83
C PRO A 119 7.61 7.24 18.38
N ALA A 120 6.82 8.21 17.89
CA ALA A 120 5.49 7.95 17.37
C ALA A 120 5.54 7.05 16.13
N LEU A 121 6.45 7.36 15.19
CA LEU A 121 6.64 6.55 13.98
C LEU A 121 7.16 5.13 14.28
N ILE A 122 8.01 4.97 15.29
CA ILE A 122 8.47 3.64 15.75
C ILE A 122 7.28 2.81 16.27
N VAL A 123 6.44 3.39 17.12
CA VAL A 123 5.25 2.70 17.65
C VAL A 123 4.29 2.31 16.53
N VAL A 124 4.05 3.22 15.58
CA VAL A 124 3.25 2.93 14.37
C VAL A 124 3.85 1.75 13.59
N GLY A 125 5.16 1.76 13.34
CA GLY A 125 5.85 0.66 12.66
C GLY A 125 5.69 -0.69 13.38
N VAL A 126 5.81 -0.70 14.72
CA VAL A 126 5.58 -1.91 15.54
C VAL A 126 4.13 -2.41 15.39
N LEU A 127 3.15 -1.51 15.41
CA LEU A 127 1.75 -1.87 15.21
C LEU A 127 1.50 -2.42 13.80
N MET A 128 2.16 -1.89 12.77
CA MET A 128 2.08 -2.41 11.40
C MET A 128 2.72 -3.81 11.28
N ALA A 129 3.84 -4.04 11.96
CA ALA A 129 4.52 -5.34 11.96
C ALA A 129 3.65 -6.48 12.53
N SER A 130 2.64 -6.18 13.35
CA SER A 130 1.69 -7.19 13.83
C SER A 130 0.97 -7.94 12.69
N SER A 131 0.77 -7.30 11.53
CA SER A 131 0.14 -7.94 10.36
C SER A 131 0.97 -9.10 9.80
N VAL A 132 2.29 -9.10 10.02
CA VAL A 132 3.21 -10.16 9.59
C VAL A 132 2.86 -11.50 10.26
N THR A 133 2.28 -11.47 11.45
CA THR A 133 1.85 -12.68 12.18
C THR A 133 0.68 -13.42 11.51
N ARG A 134 -0.01 -12.77 10.56
CA ARG A 134 -1.17 -13.35 9.84
C ARG A 134 -0.78 -14.08 8.56
N ILE A 135 0.50 -14.07 8.19
CA ILE A 135 1.01 -14.80 7.03
C ILE A 135 1.03 -16.30 7.36
N HIS A 136 0.66 -17.15 6.40
CA HIS A 136 0.74 -18.61 6.53
C HIS A 136 2.20 -19.08 6.42
N TRP A 137 2.95 -18.95 7.52
CA TRP A 137 4.36 -19.29 7.57
C TRP A 137 4.65 -20.79 7.38
N ASP A 138 3.66 -21.65 7.64
CA ASP A 138 3.80 -23.10 7.47
C ASP A 138 3.78 -23.53 5.99
N ASP A 139 3.27 -22.69 5.09
CA ASP A 139 3.23 -22.96 3.65
C ASP A 139 4.33 -22.20 2.93
N MET A 140 5.36 -22.90 2.46
CA MET A 140 6.49 -22.28 1.74
C MET A 140 6.05 -21.54 0.47
N SER A 141 4.91 -21.89 -0.13
CA SER A 141 4.39 -21.18 -1.29
C SER A 141 3.88 -19.77 -0.98
N ASP A 142 3.56 -19.49 0.28
CA ASP A 142 3.16 -18.16 0.78
C ASP A 142 4.29 -17.50 1.58
N ALA A 143 5.02 -18.27 2.38
CA ALA A 143 6.09 -17.79 3.25
C ALA A 143 7.28 -17.20 2.47
N VAL A 144 7.74 -17.87 1.39
CA VAL A 144 8.89 -17.40 0.61
C VAL A 144 8.61 -16.05 -0.07
N PRO A 145 7.48 -15.85 -0.79
CA PRO A 145 7.15 -14.55 -1.38
C PRO A 145 6.96 -13.44 -0.34
N ALA A 146 6.34 -13.75 0.80
CA ALA A 146 6.17 -12.78 1.87
C ALA A 146 7.51 -12.36 2.50
N PHE A 147 8.40 -13.34 2.74
CA PHE A 147 9.75 -13.09 3.22
C PHE A 147 10.57 -12.23 2.25
N MET A 148 10.52 -12.54 0.95
CA MET A 148 11.20 -11.75 -0.08
C MET A 148 10.70 -10.30 -0.10
N THR A 149 9.39 -10.09 0.02
CA THR A 149 8.81 -8.74 0.13
C THR A 149 9.41 -7.98 1.32
N ILE A 150 9.37 -8.57 2.51
CA ILE A 150 9.82 -7.95 3.76
C ILE A 150 11.32 -7.67 3.73
N LEU A 151 12.13 -8.57 3.15
CA LEU A 151 13.58 -8.46 3.13
C LEU A 151 14.07 -7.44 2.09
N VAL A 152 13.49 -7.44 0.89
CA VAL A 152 13.97 -6.60 -0.22
C VAL A 152 13.65 -5.12 0.01
N MET A 153 12.52 -4.79 0.65
CA MET A 153 12.15 -3.39 0.94
C MET A 153 13.25 -2.60 1.68
N PRO A 154 13.73 -3.02 2.87
CA PRO A 154 14.78 -2.29 3.59
C PRO A 154 16.14 -2.39 2.91
N LEU A 155 16.47 -3.51 2.25
CA LEU A 155 17.75 -3.67 1.55
C LEU A 155 17.90 -2.75 0.34
N THR A 156 16.79 -2.43 -0.32
CA THR A 156 16.77 -1.57 -1.51
C THR A 156 16.33 -0.14 -1.21
N PHE A 157 15.98 0.15 0.06
CA PHE A 157 15.34 1.40 0.48
C PHE A 157 14.13 1.79 -0.39
N SER A 158 13.43 0.79 -0.94
CA SER A 158 12.35 0.98 -1.91
C SER A 158 11.23 -0.02 -1.70
N ILE A 159 10.07 0.51 -1.35
CA ILE A 159 8.82 -0.25 -1.21
C ILE A 159 8.49 -0.93 -2.55
N ALA A 160 8.64 -0.20 -3.67
CA ALA A 160 8.36 -0.71 -5.00
C ALA A 160 9.23 -1.94 -5.35
N HIS A 161 10.52 -1.92 -5.00
CA HIS A 161 11.39 -3.06 -5.26
C HIS A 161 11.04 -4.28 -4.41
N GLY A 162 10.66 -4.07 -3.16
CA GLY A 162 10.22 -5.17 -2.29
C GLY A 162 8.88 -5.78 -2.71
N VAL A 163 7.88 -4.96 -3.03
CA VAL A 163 6.60 -5.44 -3.58
C VAL A 163 6.82 -6.22 -4.87
N ALA A 164 7.67 -5.69 -5.78
CA ALA A 164 8.01 -6.38 -7.02
C ALA A 164 8.66 -7.75 -6.76
N ALA A 165 9.58 -7.86 -5.79
CA ALA A 165 10.18 -9.13 -5.43
C ALA A 165 9.13 -10.15 -4.97
N GLY A 166 8.20 -9.75 -4.09
CA GLY A 166 7.09 -10.61 -3.68
C GLY A 166 6.20 -11.07 -4.84
N ILE A 167 5.78 -10.13 -5.69
CA ILE A 167 4.91 -10.39 -6.84
C ILE A 167 5.58 -11.30 -7.88
N VAL A 168 6.90 -11.19 -8.07
CA VAL A 168 7.66 -12.06 -8.97
C VAL A 168 7.84 -13.45 -8.35
N THR A 169 8.19 -13.52 -7.07
CA THR A 169 8.46 -14.80 -6.39
C THR A 169 7.17 -15.61 -6.17
N TYR A 170 6.03 -14.97 -5.91
CA TYR A 170 4.75 -15.64 -5.64
C TYR A 170 4.30 -16.65 -6.73
N PRO A 171 4.09 -16.25 -8.00
CA PRO A 171 3.65 -17.17 -9.04
C PRO A 171 4.68 -18.27 -9.32
N ILE A 172 5.98 -17.97 -9.19
CA ILE A 172 7.07 -18.93 -9.42
C ILE A 172 7.01 -20.04 -8.36
N VAL A 173 7.05 -19.67 -7.08
CA VAL A 173 7.08 -20.65 -5.98
C VAL A 173 5.77 -21.44 -5.92
N LYS A 174 4.62 -20.79 -6.16
CA LYS A 174 3.32 -21.46 -6.11
C LYS A 174 3.13 -22.48 -7.22
N ARG A 175 3.67 -22.23 -8.43
CA ARG A 175 3.74 -23.22 -9.51
C ARG A 175 4.69 -24.37 -9.19
N LEU A 176 5.89 -24.08 -8.68
CA LEU A 176 6.85 -25.11 -8.28
C LEU A 176 6.32 -26.01 -7.16
N SER A 177 5.44 -25.47 -6.32
CA SER A 177 4.78 -26.20 -5.22
C SER A 177 3.53 -26.98 -5.65
N GLY A 178 3.21 -27.04 -6.96
CA GLY A 178 2.04 -27.73 -7.49
C GLY A 178 0.70 -27.00 -7.29
N LYS A 179 0.72 -25.78 -6.75
CA LYS A 179 -0.47 -24.94 -6.45
C LYS A 179 -0.69 -23.84 -7.50
N GLY A 180 -0.24 -24.06 -8.73
CA GLY A 180 -0.29 -23.05 -9.79
C GLY A 180 -1.69 -22.54 -10.14
N ASN A 181 -2.73 -23.34 -9.90
CA ASN A 181 -4.12 -22.95 -10.16
C ASN A 181 -4.65 -21.88 -9.19
N ASP A 182 -4.00 -21.67 -8.04
CA ASP A 182 -4.37 -20.65 -7.06
C ASP A 182 -3.86 -19.25 -7.47
N VAL A 183 -3.01 -19.18 -8.50
CA VAL A 183 -2.43 -17.94 -8.99
C VAL A 183 -3.32 -17.37 -10.09
N HIS A 184 -3.87 -16.17 -9.83
CA HIS A 184 -4.62 -15.46 -10.85
C HIS A 184 -3.69 -14.95 -11.95
N ILE A 185 -4.13 -15.04 -13.22
CA ILE A 185 -3.33 -14.67 -14.40
C ILE A 185 -2.79 -13.23 -14.37
N LEU A 186 -3.49 -12.32 -13.68
CA LEU A 186 -3.03 -10.95 -13.46
C LEU A 186 -1.70 -10.88 -12.70
N ILE A 187 -1.49 -11.77 -11.72
CA ILE A 187 -0.24 -11.81 -10.94
C ILE A 187 0.90 -12.29 -11.83
N ASP A 188 0.65 -13.23 -12.75
CA ASP A 188 1.64 -13.69 -13.72
C ASP A 188 2.04 -12.59 -14.70
N VAL A 189 1.05 -11.91 -15.27
CA VAL A 189 1.30 -10.77 -16.16
C VAL A 189 2.14 -9.73 -15.44
N LEU A 190 1.80 -9.42 -14.19
CA LEU A 190 2.52 -8.44 -13.41
C LEU A 190 3.95 -8.88 -13.07
N ALA A 191 4.15 -10.16 -12.73
CA ALA A 191 5.48 -10.72 -12.54
C ALA A 191 6.34 -10.59 -13.80
N VAL A 192 5.78 -10.89 -14.98
CA VAL A 192 6.47 -10.71 -16.26
C VAL A 192 6.82 -9.25 -16.51
N VAL A 193 5.92 -8.32 -16.22
CA VAL A 193 6.18 -6.88 -16.39
C VAL A 193 7.29 -6.40 -15.45
N PHE A 194 7.29 -6.81 -14.18
CA PHE A 194 8.36 -6.44 -13.25
C PHE A 194 9.70 -7.05 -13.64
N ILE A 195 9.73 -8.32 -14.08
CA ILE A 195 10.94 -8.95 -14.64
C ILE A 195 11.43 -8.15 -15.84
N GLY A 196 10.54 -7.81 -16.78
CA GLY A 196 10.86 -6.99 -17.94
C GLY A 196 11.44 -5.63 -17.54
N ARG A 197 10.84 -4.95 -16.56
CA ARG A 197 11.38 -3.69 -16.01
C ARG A 197 12.81 -3.87 -15.49
N TYR A 198 13.11 -4.93 -14.73
CA TYR A 198 14.46 -5.14 -14.21
C TYR A 198 15.48 -5.53 -15.29
N ILE A 199 15.05 -6.21 -16.36
CA ILE A 199 15.95 -6.61 -17.45
C ILE A 199 16.23 -5.43 -18.40
N PHE A 200 15.19 -4.68 -18.79
CA PHE A 200 15.28 -3.64 -19.82
C PHE A 200 15.50 -2.23 -19.27
N LEU A 201 15.14 -1.99 -18.01
CA LEU A 201 15.10 -0.68 -17.37
C LEU A 201 15.90 -0.66 -16.06
N ALA A 202 16.91 -1.53 -15.93
CA ALA A 202 17.92 -1.40 -14.90
C ALA A 202 18.69 -0.08 -15.14
N PRO A 203 18.77 0.84 -14.17
CA PRO A 203 19.78 1.88 -14.18
C PRO A 203 21.19 1.30 -14.01
#